data_AF-A0A6H1ZRQ3-F1
#
_entry.id   AF-A0A6H1ZRQ3-F1
#
_cell.length_a   1.000
_cell.length_b   1.000
_cell.length_c   1.000
_cell.angle_alpha   90.00
_cell.angle_beta   90.00
_cell.angle_gamma   90.00
#
_symmetry.space_group_name_H-M   'P 1'
#
loop_
_entity.id
_entity.type
_entity.pdbx_description
1 polymer ?
#
loop_
_entity_poly.entity_id
_entity_poly.type
_entity_poly.pdbx_seq_one_letter_code
_entity_poly.pdbx_strand_id
1 'polypeptide(L)'
;MAKAKVRSTDEITKKFIEVTPGRSGYYAVGVEDPLEDWETNTVMAMAAYKGAVTAADIGRRFVGGAKRAGTGKWKRKSVDVGVDRYGP
;
A
#
# COMPACT_ATOMS: atom_id res chain seq x y z
N MET A 1 17.20 7.59 23.89
CA MET A 1 16.42 7.79 22.64
C MET A 1 15.37 8.84 22.89
N ALA A 2 15.24 9.85 22.03
CA ALA A 2 14.22 10.88 22.20
C ALA A 2 12.82 10.24 22.03
N LYS A 3 11.92 10.43 23.00
CA LYS A 3 10.52 10.02 22.85
C LYS A 3 9.92 10.74 21.64
N ALA A 4 9.24 9.99 20.77
CA ALA A 4 8.48 10.56 19.68
C ALA A 4 7.48 11.58 20.25
N LYS A 5 7.42 12.77 19.64
CA LYS A 5 6.46 13.81 20.03
C LYS A 5 5.10 13.47 19.42
N VAL A 6 4.34 12.63 20.11
CA VAL A 6 3.01 12.15 19.69
C VAL A 6 1.94 12.72 20.63
N ARG A 7 0.75 12.98 20.08
CA ARG A 7 -0.44 13.41 20.84
C ARG A 7 -0.89 12.32 21.82
N SER A 8 -1.73 12.67 22.79
CA SER A 8 -2.25 11.65 23.72
C SER A 8 -3.09 10.62 22.96
N THR A 9 -3.14 9.40 23.47
CA THR A 9 -4.00 8.34 22.94
C THR A 9 -5.46 8.77 22.89
N ASP A 10 -5.90 9.56 23.86
CA ASP A 10 -7.27 10.07 23.94
C ASP A 10 -7.56 11.09 22.83
N GLU A 11 -6.63 12.02 22.55
CA GLU A 11 -6.75 12.98 21.45
C GLU A 11 -6.80 12.25 20.09
N ILE A 12 -5.94 11.24 19.91
CA ILE A 12 -5.89 10.43 18.68
C ILE A 12 -7.19 9.65 18.50
N THR A 13 -7.65 8.98 19.57
CA THR A 13 -8.89 8.20 19.57
C THR A 13 -10.10 9.08 19.28
N LYS A 14 -10.19 10.25 19.94
CA LYS A 14 -11.25 11.23 19.69
C LYS A 14 -11.29 11.64 18.22
N LYS A 15 -10.14 12.03 17.65
CA LYS A 15 -10.06 12.40 16.23
C LYS A 15 -10.49 11.23 15.34
N PHE A 16 -10.01 10.02 15.61
CA PHE A 16 -10.36 8.85 14.80
C PHE A 16 -11.87 8.61 14.78
N ILE A 17 -12.51 8.63 15.96
CA ILE A 17 -13.95 8.48 16.10
C ILE A 17 -14.70 9.60 15.37
N GLU A 18 -14.21 10.83 15.45
CA GLU A 18 -14.85 12.00 14.83
C GLU A 18 -14.77 11.99 13.30
N VAL A 19 -13.58 11.72 12.74
CA VAL A 19 -13.34 11.91 11.29
C VAL A 19 -13.58 10.66 10.45
N THR A 20 -13.41 9.46 11.02
CA THR A 20 -13.50 8.20 10.24
C THR A 20 -14.90 7.96 9.68
N PRO A 21 -16.00 8.18 10.42
CA PRO A 21 -17.35 8.05 9.86
C PRO A 21 -17.60 8.99 8.67
N GLY A 22 -17.10 10.23 8.74
CA GLY A 22 -17.18 11.17 7.62
C GLY A 22 -16.39 10.67 6.40
N ARG A 23 -15.17 10.18 6.61
CA ARG A 23 -14.32 9.62 5.55
C ARG A 23 -14.92 8.37 4.92
N SER A 24 -15.56 7.49 5.69
CA SER A 24 -16.23 6.31 5.14
C SER A 24 -17.38 6.69 4.21
N GLY A 25 -18.10 7.78 4.51
CA GLY A 25 -19.13 8.30 3.61
C GLY A 25 -18.56 8.76 2.27
N TYR A 26 -17.50 9.59 2.29
CA TYR A 26 -16.84 10.01 1.05
C TYR A 26 -16.24 8.84 0.25
N TYR A 27 -15.69 7.85 0.95
CA TYR A 27 -15.19 6.63 0.32
C TYR A 27 -16.33 5.86 -0.38
N ALA A 28 -17.46 5.66 0.31
CA ALA A 28 -18.62 4.97 -0.24
C ALA A 28 -19.14 5.68 -1.51
N VAL A 29 -19.29 7.01 -1.48
CA VAL A 29 -19.68 7.79 -2.65
C VAL A 29 -18.73 7.56 -3.83
N GLY A 30 -17.42 7.57 -3.61
CA GLY A 30 -16.44 7.34 -4.69
C GLY A 30 -16.45 5.91 -5.24
N VAL A 31 -17.02 4.94 -4.51
CA VAL A 31 -17.20 3.56 -4.97
C VAL A 31 -18.55 3.37 -5.69
N GLU A 32 -19.61 4.01 -5.18
CA GLU A 32 -20.97 3.93 -5.74
C GLU A 32 -21.13 4.77 -7.02
N ASP A 33 -20.44 5.91 -7.10
CA ASP A 33 -20.43 6.82 -8.24
C ASP A 33 -18.98 7.15 -8.66
N PRO A 34 -18.25 6.18 -9.24
CA PRO A 34 -16.87 6.39 -9.63
C PRO A 34 -16.79 7.27 -10.89
N LEU A 35 -15.79 8.16 -10.94
CA LEU A 35 -15.54 9.01 -12.13
C LEU A 35 -15.18 8.19 -13.38
N GLU A 36 -14.59 7.02 -13.18
CA GLU A 36 -14.29 6.05 -14.23
C GLU A 36 -14.69 4.65 -13.75
N ASP A 37 -15.37 3.89 -14.61
CA ASP A 37 -15.81 2.54 -14.28
C ASP A 37 -14.62 1.60 -14.06
N TRP A 38 -14.63 0.90 -12.92
CA TRP A 38 -13.55 0.02 -12.53
C TRP A 38 -13.40 -1.18 -13.47
N GLU A 39 -14.51 -1.79 -13.87
CA GLU A 39 -14.48 -2.99 -14.72
C GLU A 39 -13.89 -2.65 -16.09
N THR A 40 -14.39 -1.58 -16.72
CA THR A 40 -13.93 -1.09 -18.02
C THR A 40 -12.43 -0.83 -18.01
N ASN A 41 -11.94 -0.05 -17.04
CA ASN A 41 -10.52 0.24 -16.91
C ASN A 41 -9.68 -1.02 -16.66
N THR A 42 -10.19 -1.93 -15.84
CA THR A 42 -9.51 -3.20 -15.54
C THR A 42 -9.41 -4.09 -16.79
N VAL A 43 -10.47 -4.18 -17.58
CA VAL A 43 -10.47 -4.92 -18.85
C VAL A 43 -9.51 -4.29 -19.86
N MET A 44 -9.48 -2.96 -19.96
CA MET A 44 -8.53 -2.24 -20.82
C MET A 44 -7.07 -2.52 -20.44
N ALA A 45 -6.79 -2.75 -19.15
CA ALA A 45 -5.46 -3.09 -18.67
C ALA A 45 -4.98 -4.52 -19.05
N MET A 46 -5.85 -5.36 -19.60
CA MET A 46 -5.53 -6.76 -19.95
C MET A 46 -4.31 -6.88 -20.87
N ALA A 47 -4.21 -6.03 -21.89
CA ALA A 47 -3.08 -6.07 -22.82
C ALA A 47 -1.76 -5.71 -22.13
N ALA A 48 -1.77 -4.73 -21.23
CA ALA A 48 -0.61 -4.34 -20.43
C ALA A 48 -0.20 -5.46 -19.47
N TYR A 49 -1.18 -6.07 -18.79
CA TYR A 49 -0.94 -7.24 -17.93
C TYR A 49 -0.29 -8.39 -18.70
N LYS A 50 -0.88 -8.78 -19.83
CA LYS A 50 -0.35 -9.85 -20.69
C LYS A 50 1.08 -9.54 -21.12
N GLY A 51 1.33 -8.32 -21.63
CA GLY A 51 2.67 -7.89 -22.04
C GLY A 51 3.70 -7.97 -20.91
N ALA A 52 3.31 -7.62 -19.67
CA ALA A 52 4.20 -7.70 -18.52
C ALA A 52 4.53 -9.14 -18.12
N VAL A 53 3.55 -10.04 -18.09
CA VAL A 53 3.76 -11.43 -17.67
C VAL A 53 4.43 -12.30 -18.74
N THR A 54 4.26 -11.96 -20.03
CA THR A 54 4.94 -12.64 -21.15
C THR A 54 6.20 -11.94 -21.61
N ALA A 55 6.65 -10.89 -20.91
CA ALA A 55 7.85 -10.16 -21.29
C ALA A 55 9.07 -11.11 -21.34
N ALA A 56 9.90 -10.94 -22.38
CA ALA A 56 11.18 -11.62 -22.43
C ALA A 56 11.97 -11.34 -21.14
N ASP A 57 12.61 -12.38 -20.61
CA ASP A 57 13.37 -12.34 -19.37
C ASP A 57 12.57 -12.07 -18.08
N ILE A 58 11.24 -12.21 -18.05
CA ILE A 58 10.45 -11.97 -16.83
C ILE A 58 10.98 -12.75 -15.61
N GLY A 59 11.38 -14.01 -15.80
CA GLY A 59 12.00 -14.84 -14.76
C GLY A 59 13.34 -14.28 -14.29
N ARG A 60 14.20 -13.82 -15.21
CA ARG A 60 15.47 -13.17 -14.88
C ARG A 60 15.26 -11.85 -14.15
N ARG A 61 14.24 -11.05 -14.53
CA ARG A 61 13.90 -9.78 -13.87
C ARG A 61 13.41 -10.03 -12.44
N PHE A 62 12.53 -11.03 -12.27
CA PHE A 62 12.02 -11.44 -10.96
C PHE A 62 13.17 -11.89 -10.03
N VAL A 63 13.94 -12.88 -10.46
CA VAL A 63 15.08 -13.40 -9.67
C VAL A 63 16.16 -12.33 -9.48
N GLY A 64 16.42 -11.50 -10.49
CA GLY A 64 17.39 -10.41 -10.44
C GLY A 64 17.03 -9.35 -9.41
N GLY A 65 15.75 -9.00 -9.28
CA GLY A 65 15.26 -8.11 -8.23
C GLY A 65 15.48 -8.67 -6.83
N ALA A 66 15.16 -9.95 -6.63
CA ALA A 66 15.38 -10.65 -5.37
C ALA A 66 16.87 -10.74 -5.02
N LYS A 67 17.74 -11.12 -5.97
CA LYS A 67 19.19 -11.18 -5.78
C LYS A 67 19.80 -9.81 -5.48
N ARG A 68 19.34 -8.76 -6.17
CA ARG A 68 19.80 -7.37 -5.94
C ARG A 68 19.43 -6.86 -4.55
N ALA A 69 18.25 -7.20 -4.05
CA ALA A 69 17.86 -6.85 -2.69
C ALA A 69 18.63 -7.72 -1.68
N GLY A 70 18.59 -9.03 -1.86
CA GLY A 70 19.14 -10.02 -0.96
C GLY A 70 18.50 -10.01 0.43
N THR A 71 18.87 -10.98 1.24
CA THR A 71 18.40 -11.09 2.63
C THR A 71 18.78 -9.88 3.47
N GLY A 72 19.93 -9.25 3.20
CA GLY A 72 20.42 -8.10 3.96
C GLY A 72 19.51 -6.87 3.84
N LYS A 73 19.12 -6.48 2.62
CA LYS A 73 18.21 -5.34 2.42
C LYS A 73 16.81 -5.64 2.97
N TRP A 74 16.33 -6.86 2.76
CA TRP A 74 15.04 -7.30 3.32
C TRP A 74 15.04 -7.20 4.85
N LYS A 75 16.01 -7.82 5.54
CA LYS A 75 16.13 -7.76 7.01
C LYS A 75 16.13 -6.32 7.53
N ARG A 76 16.97 -5.45 6.96
CA ARG A 76 17.03 -4.03 7.37
C ARG A 76 15.67 -3.35 7.22
N LYS A 77 15.03 -3.45 6.05
CA LYS A 77 13.72 -2.80 5.84
C LYS A 77 12.60 -3.39 6.69
N SER A 78 12.62 -4.70 6.92
CA SER A 78 11.64 -5.36 7.78
C SER A 78 11.80 -4.95 9.24
N VAL A 79 13.02 -4.84 9.75
CA VAL A 79 13.27 -4.40 11.14
C VAL A 79 13.07 -2.89 11.28
N ASP A 80 13.75 -2.09 10.48
CA ASP A 80 13.83 -0.63 10.65
C ASP A 80 12.54 0.10 10.24
N VAL A 81 11.66 -0.55 9.48
CA VAL A 81 10.42 0.07 8.96
C VAL A 81 9.20 -0.82 9.16
N GLY A 82 9.35 -2.13 8.94
CA GLY A 82 8.24 -3.07 9.07
C GLY A 82 7.72 -3.17 10.51
N VAL A 83 8.61 -3.18 11.50
CA VAL A 83 8.23 -3.25 12.92
C VAL A 83 7.35 -2.05 13.32
N ASP A 84 7.77 -0.84 12.95
CA ASP A 84 7.03 0.39 13.23
C ASP A 84 5.66 0.46 12.52
N ARG A 85 5.46 -0.31 11.43
CA ARG A 85 4.17 -0.39 10.71
C ARG A 85 3.24 -1.45 11.25
N TYR A 86 3.74 -2.38 12.05
CA TYR A 86 2.97 -3.51 12.57
C TYR A 86 2.39 -3.23 13.96
N GLY A 87 2.99 -2.30 14.72
CA GLY A 87 2.53 -1.90 16.04
C GLY A 87 1.83 -0.53 16.05
N PRO A 88 1.14 -0.19 17.17
CA PRO A 88 0.55 1.13 17.38
C PRO A 88 1.60 2.26 17.42
#